data_AF-A0A2E5WPG9-F1
#
_entry.id   AF-A0A2E5WPG9-F1
#
_cell.length_a   1.000
_cell.length_b   1.000
_cell.length_c   1.000
_cell.angle_alpha   90.00
_cell.angle_beta   90.00
_cell.angle_gamma   90.00
#
_symmetry.space_group_name_H-M   'P 1'
#
loop_
_entity.id
_entity.type
_entity.pdbx_description
1 polymer ?
#
loop_
_entity_poly.entity_id
_entity_poly.type
_entity_poly.pdbx_seq_one_letter_code
_entity_poly.pdbx_strand_id
1 'polypeptide(L)'
;MNTQKHRFTIKLFAFIVFFITTITFNANIVSSLEIDSSVLIHKISKDYSKKFCNAIAFGLSKESAMTFSYEENKKVFEKRKGISKINKELLAEQISTSILEKCGYNISMKGEKGIQDFKSYYLLKDKDSIENK
;
A
#
# COMPACT_ATOMS: atom_id res chain seq x y z
N MET A 1 0.98 62.03 10.31
CA MET A 1 1.05 60.72 11.00
C MET A 1 0.39 59.63 10.13
N ASN A 2 0.83 59.41 8.88
CA ASN A 2 0.16 58.48 7.95
C ASN A 2 1.09 57.61 7.08
N THR A 3 2.41 57.87 7.12
CA THR A 3 3.42 57.14 6.31
C THR A 3 3.97 55.88 7.00
N GLN A 4 3.82 55.77 8.32
CA GLN A 4 4.33 54.64 9.11
C GLN A 4 3.43 53.39 8.98
N LYS A 5 2.10 53.58 8.89
CA LYS A 5 1.12 52.48 8.72
C LYS A 5 1.28 51.75 7.39
N HIS A 6 1.60 52.49 6.32
CA HIS A 6 1.72 51.94 4.96
C HIS A 6 2.97 51.05 4.78
N ARG A 7 4.06 51.37 5.50
CA ARG A 7 5.28 50.56 5.54
C ARG A 7 5.09 49.25 6.31
N PHE A 8 4.20 49.25 7.31
CA PHE A 8 3.90 48.06 8.11
C PHE A 8 3.02 47.08 7.35
N THR A 9 2.03 47.57 6.60
CA THR A 9 1.12 46.75 5.78
C THR A 9 1.84 46.05 4.64
N ILE A 10 2.79 46.71 3.97
CA ILE A 10 3.58 46.09 2.88
C ILE A 10 4.50 44.98 3.40
N LYS A 11 5.12 45.17 4.58
CA LYS A 11 5.96 44.14 5.20
C LYS A 11 5.15 42.92 5.65
N LEU A 12 3.95 43.13 6.18
CA LEU A 12 3.05 42.04 6.58
C LEU A 12 2.58 41.23 5.36
N PHE A 13 2.25 41.90 4.26
CA PHE A 13 1.85 41.24 3.02
C PHE A 13 2.98 40.38 2.42
N ALA A 14 4.21 40.90 2.39
CA ALA A 14 5.37 40.15 1.92
C ALA A 14 5.67 38.90 2.77
N PHE A 15 5.43 38.97 4.08
CA PHE A 15 5.61 37.85 5.00
C PHE A 15 4.58 36.74 4.78
N ILE A 16 3.32 37.11 4.50
CA ILE A 16 2.23 36.18 4.20
C ILE A 16 2.50 35.45 2.88
N VAL A 17 2.92 36.18 1.83
CA VAL A 17 3.26 35.56 0.53
C VAL A 17 4.42 34.57 0.67
N PHE A 18 5.45 34.91 1.45
CA PHE A 18 6.57 33.99 1.71
C PHE A 18 6.12 32.69 2.39
N PHE A 19 5.24 32.76 3.39
CA PHE A 19 4.67 31.58 4.04
C PHE A 19 3.80 30.72 3.12
N ILE A 20 3.03 31.34 2.21
CA ILE A 20 2.23 30.58 1.24
C ILE A 20 3.14 29.81 0.28
N THR A 21 4.24 30.41 -0.17
CA THR A 21 5.17 29.76 -1.11
C THR A 21 5.91 28.55 -0.51
N THR A 22 6.26 28.59 0.78
CA THR A 22 6.94 27.47 1.45
C THR A 22 6.01 26.29 1.74
N ILE A 23 4.71 26.53 1.97
CA ILE A 23 3.71 25.47 2.13
C ILE A 23 3.46 24.75 0.80
N THR A 24 3.38 25.48 -0.32
CA THR A 24 3.16 24.87 -1.65
C THR A 24 4.33 24.04 -2.18
N PHE A 25 5.58 24.32 -1.77
CA PHE A 25 6.75 23.60 -2.26
C PHE A 25 6.95 22.20 -1.63
N ASN A 26 6.38 21.93 -0.45
CA ASN A 26 6.48 20.62 0.20
C ASN A 26 5.44 19.59 -0.30
N ALA A 27 4.32 20.02 -0.87
CA ALA A 27 3.26 19.12 -1.34
C ALA A 27 3.65 18.32 -2.60
N ASN A 28 4.55 18.86 -3.42
CA ASN A 28 4.94 18.25 -4.70
C ASN A 28 5.93 17.09 -4.57
N ILE A 29 6.68 17.00 -3.46
CA ILE A 29 7.68 15.92 -3.24
C ILE A 29 7.03 14.67 -2.64
N VAL A 30 5.95 14.83 -1.87
CA VAL A 30 5.18 13.71 -1.28
C VAL A 30 4.36 12.97 -2.35
N SER A 31 3.79 13.70 -3.30
CA SER A 31 2.87 13.15 -4.31
C SER A 31 3.53 12.15 -5.28
N SER A 32 4.82 12.33 -5.64
CA SER A 32 5.50 11.39 -6.56
C SER A 32 5.84 10.05 -5.91
N LEU A 33 5.98 10.01 -4.58
CA LEU A 33 6.31 8.81 -3.81
C LEU A 33 5.07 7.94 -3.54
N GLU A 34 3.91 8.57 -3.33
CA GLU A 34 2.62 7.87 -3.16
C GLU A 34 2.13 7.20 -4.45
N ILE A 35 2.29 7.86 -5.60
CA ILE A 35 1.88 7.31 -6.90
C ILE A 35 2.65 6.02 -7.22
N ASP A 36 3.97 5.99 -6.96
CA ASP A 36 4.80 4.80 -7.21
C ASP A 36 4.44 3.64 -6.26
N SER A 37 4.16 3.96 -4.98
CA SER A 37 3.70 2.99 -3.99
C SER A 37 2.37 2.33 -4.38
N SER A 38 1.37 3.11 -4.80
CA SER A 38 0.06 2.59 -5.23
C SER A 38 0.17 1.63 -6.43
N VAL A 39 0.96 2.01 -7.45
CA VAL A 39 1.19 1.16 -8.63
C VAL A 39 1.89 -0.13 -8.25
N LEU A 40 2.88 -0.08 -7.36
CA LEU A 40 3.61 -1.25 -6.91
C LEU A 40 2.71 -2.18 -6.07
N ILE A 41 1.92 -1.64 -5.14
CA ILE A 41 0.93 -2.40 -4.37
C ILE A 41 -0.04 -3.13 -5.32
N HIS A 42 -0.58 -2.42 -6.32
CA HIS A 42 -1.49 -3.03 -7.28
C HIS A 42 -0.83 -4.16 -8.07
N LYS A 43 0.42 -4.00 -8.52
CA LYS A 43 1.15 -5.05 -9.22
C LYS A 43 1.39 -6.28 -8.34
N ILE A 44 1.85 -6.07 -7.11
CA ILE A 44 2.11 -7.15 -6.14
C ILE A 44 0.82 -7.89 -5.84
N SER A 45 -0.25 -7.17 -5.50
CA SER A 45 -1.56 -7.74 -5.19
C SER A 45 -2.12 -8.55 -6.37
N LYS A 46 -2.02 -8.01 -7.59
CA LYS A 46 -2.49 -8.70 -8.79
C LYS A 46 -1.75 -10.01 -9.04
N ASP A 47 -0.43 -10.00 -8.89
CA ASP A 47 0.41 -11.19 -9.09
C ASP A 47 0.18 -12.22 -7.98
N TYR A 48 0.17 -11.80 -6.71
CA TYR A 48 -0.10 -12.66 -5.57
C TYR A 48 -1.46 -13.34 -5.70
N SER A 49 -2.52 -12.55 -5.94
CA SER A 49 -3.88 -13.08 -6.05
C SER A 49 -4.05 -14.06 -7.20
N LYS A 50 -3.36 -13.82 -8.33
CA LYS A 50 -3.33 -14.78 -9.44
C LYS A 50 -2.69 -16.10 -9.01
N LYS A 51 -1.52 -16.07 -8.37
CA LYS A 51 -0.82 -17.28 -7.91
C LYS A 51 -1.66 -18.04 -6.87
N PHE A 52 -2.24 -17.33 -5.91
CA PHE A 52 -3.05 -17.93 -4.86
C PHE A 52 -4.30 -18.59 -5.44
N CYS A 53 -5.08 -17.87 -6.25
CA CYS A 53 -6.29 -18.43 -6.82
C CYS A 53 -6.01 -19.59 -7.77
N ASN A 54 -4.90 -19.54 -8.53
CA ASN A 54 -4.46 -20.67 -9.33
C ASN A 54 -4.10 -21.88 -8.45
N ALA A 55 -3.38 -21.66 -7.35
CA ALA A 55 -3.03 -22.71 -6.41
C ALA A 55 -4.28 -23.38 -5.81
N ILE A 56 -5.28 -22.59 -5.39
CA ILE A 56 -6.58 -23.10 -4.95
C ILE A 56 -7.27 -23.91 -6.06
N ALA A 57 -7.27 -23.41 -7.30
CA ALA A 57 -7.85 -24.11 -8.44
C ALA A 57 -7.14 -25.45 -8.76
N PHE A 58 -5.85 -25.56 -8.46
CA PHE A 58 -5.09 -26.81 -8.53
C PHE A 58 -5.31 -27.75 -7.33
N GLY A 59 -6.18 -27.40 -6.39
CA GLY A 59 -6.51 -28.24 -5.24
C GLY A 59 -5.57 -28.08 -4.04
N LEU A 60 -4.70 -27.06 -4.01
CA LEU A 60 -3.91 -26.76 -2.82
C LEU A 60 -4.83 -26.27 -1.69
N SER A 61 -4.48 -26.62 -0.46
CA SER A 61 -5.13 -26.07 0.73
C SER A 61 -4.91 -24.55 0.81
N LYS A 62 -5.75 -23.85 1.59
CA LYS A 62 -5.61 -22.41 1.84
C LYS A 62 -4.21 -22.05 2.38
N GLU A 63 -3.67 -22.89 3.27
CA GLU A 63 -2.36 -22.68 3.87
C GLU A 63 -1.21 -22.92 2.90
N SER A 64 -1.28 -24.01 2.13
CA SER A 64 -0.28 -24.31 1.11
C SER A 64 -0.30 -23.25 0.00
N ALA A 65 -1.48 -22.82 -0.44
CA ALA A 65 -1.64 -21.74 -1.41
C ALA A 65 -1.11 -20.39 -0.89
N MET A 66 -1.34 -20.08 0.40
CA MET A 66 -0.80 -18.89 1.06
C MET A 66 0.73 -18.91 1.04
N THR A 67 1.33 -20.00 1.51
CA THR A 67 2.79 -20.14 1.57
C THR A 67 3.41 -20.11 0.17
N PHE A 68 2.89 -20.89 -0.77
CA PHE A 68 3.37 -20.92 -2.15
C PHE A 68 3.33 -19.52 -2.79
N SER A 69 2.19 -18.86 -2.72
CA SER A 69 1.99 -17.57 -3.39
C SER A 69 2.81 -16.47 -2.74
N TYR A 70 2.98 -16.52 -1.42
CA TYR A 70 3.81 -15.58 -0.69
C TYR A 70 5.29 -15.70 -1.10
N GLU A 71 5.84 -16.91 -1.06
CA GLU A 71 7.25 -17.14 -1.42
C GLU A 71 7.53 -16.80 -2.89
N GLU A 72 6.65 -17.21 -3.80
CA GLU A 72 6.82 -16.91 -5.23
C GLU A 72 6.67 -15.43 -5.54
N ASN A 73 5.77 -14.73 -4.85
CA ASN A 73 5.63 -13.29 -5.01
C ASN A 73 6.86 -12.55 -4.42
N LYS A 74 7.32 -12.95 -3.23
CA LYS A 74 8.54 -12.41 -2.60
C LYS A 74 9.74 -12.49 -3.53
N LYS A 75 10.01 -13.64 -4.15
CA LYS A 75 11.12 -13.80 -5.13
C LYS A 75 11.02 -12.83 -6.32
N VAL A 76 9.81 -12.55 -6.80
CA VAL A 76 9.59 -11.64 -7.94
C VAL A 76 9.80 -10.18 -7.56
N PHE A 77 9.46 -9.79 -6.33
CA PHE A 77 9.43 -8.38 -5.91
C PHE A 77 10.54 -7.98 -4.93
N GLU A 78 11.31 -8.90 -4.35
CA GLU A 78 12.34 -8.59 -3.34
C GLU A 78 13.40 -7.57 -3.83
N LYS A 79 13.73 -7.58 -5.13
CA LYS A 79 14.73 -6.67 -5.74
C LYS A 79 14.10 -5.40 -6.33
N ARG A 80 12.79 -5.21 -6.22
CA ARG A 80 12.10 -4.05 -6.80
C ARG A 80 12.38 -2.82 -5.96
N LYS A 81 12.69 -1.71 -6.63
CA LYS A 81 12.82 -0.40 -5.97
C LYS A 81 11.50 -0.04 -5.28
N GLY A 82 11.59 0.50 -4.07
CA GLY A 82 10.42 0.93 -3.30
C GLY A 82 9.71 -0.15 -2.49
N ILE A 83 10.07 -1.45 -2.64
CA ILE A 83 9.41 -2.56 -1.93
C ILE A 83 9.45 -2.40 -0.40
N SER A 84 10.57 -1.90 0.14
CA SER A 84 10.75 -1.68 1.59
C SER A 84 9.92 -0.52 2.15
N LYS A 85 9.37 0.33 1.29
CA LYS A 85 8.58 1.51 1.67
C LYS A 85 7.07 1.28 1.51
N ILE A 86 6.66 0.11 1.04
CA ILE A 86 5.24 -0.21 0.87
C ILE A 86 4.55 -0.30 2.22
N ASN A 87 3.36 0.29 2.30
CA ASN A 87 2.46 0.07 3.41
C ASN A 87 1.87 -1.35 3.35
N LYS A 88 2.33 -2.21 4.27
CA LYS A 88 1.93 -3.62 4.34
C LYS A 88 0.44 -3.81 4.61
N GLU A 89 -0.18 -2.92 5.38
CA GLU A 89 -1.62 -2.97 5.68
C GLU A 89 -2.45 -2.76 4.41
N LEU A 90 -2.11 -1.72 3.63
CA LEU A 90 -2.76 -1.43 2.35
C LEU A 90 -2.54 -2.57 1.34
N LEU A 91 -1.34 -3.16 1.32
CA LEU A 91 -1.06 -4.31 0.48
C LEU A 91 -1.93 -5.53 0.86
N ALA A 92 -1.98 -5.85 2.15
CA ALA A 92 -2.76 -6.99 2.64
C ALA A 92 -4.26 -6.80 2.38
N GLU A 93 -4.77 -5.59 2.54
CA GLU A 93 -6.15 -5.22 2.20
C GLU A 93 -6.43 -5.41 0.70
N GLN A 94 -5.59 -4.84 -0.17
CA GLN A 94 -5.79 -4.95 -1.60
C GLN A 94 -5.65 -6.41 -2.10
N ILE A 95 -4.78 -7.21 -1.49
CA ILE A 95 -4.70 -8.66 -1.73
C ILE A 95 -6.01 -9.31 -1.33
N SER A 96 -6.51 -9.05 -0.12
CA SER A 96 -7.70 -9.69 0.42
C SER A 96 -8.93 -9.40 -0.43
N THR A 97 -9.13 -8.15 -0.84
CA THR A 97 -10.20 -7.78 -1.77
C THR A 97 -10.06 -8.54 -3.10
N SER A 98 -8.85 -8.58 -3.67
CA SER A 98 -8.60 -9.30 -4.92
C SER A 98 -8.84 -10.81 -4.82
N ILE A 99 -8.57 -11.42 -3.66
CA ILE A 99 -8.84 -12.84 -3.41
C ILE A 99 -10.33 -13.09 -3.32
N LEU A 100 -11.06 -12.26 -2.55
CA LEU A 100 -12.51 -12.35 -2.42
C LEU A 100 -13.17 -12.34 -3.80
N GLU A 101 -12.79 -11.38 -4.65
CA GLU A 101 -13.34 -11.20 -5.99
C GLU A 101 -13.01 -12.36 -6.95
N LYS A 102 -11.79 -12.90 -6.90
CA LYS A 102 -11.33 -13.88 -7.91
C LYS A 102 -11.63 -15.33 -7.54
N CYS A 103 -11.49 -15.69 -6.27
CA CYS A 103 -11.62 -17.08 -5.84
C CYS A 103 -12.19 -17.23 -4.42
N GLY A 104 -12.77 -16.16 -3.84
CA GLY A 104 -13.30 -16.17 -2.48
C GLY A 104 -14.35 -17.26 -2.26
N TYR A 105 -15.18 -17.53 -3.27
CA TYR A 105 -16.18 -18.60 -3.23
C TYR A 105 -15.56 -19.97 -2.94
N ASN A 106 -14.48 -20.32 -3.65
CA ASN A 106 -13.80 -21.61 -3.54
C ASN A 106 -13.20 -21.86 -2.15
N ILE A 107 -12.92 -20.80 -1.40
CA ILE A 107 -12.36 -20.86 -0.05
C ILE A 107 -13.36 -20.44 1.03
N SER A 108 -14.66 -20.38 0.71
CA SER A 108 -15.72 -19.96 1.64
C SER A 108 -15.51 -18.57 2.28
N MET A 109 -14.78 -17.69 1.60
CA MET A 109 -14.55 -16.31 2.03
C MET A 109 -15.71 -15.42 1.56
N LYS A 110 -16.30 -14.64 2.48
CA LYS A 110 -17.50 -13.82 2.20
C LYS A 110 -17.46 -12.48 2.90
N GLY A 111 -17.79 -11.44 2.14
CA GLY A 111 -17.99 -10.08 2.63
C GLY A 111 -16.80 -9.50 3.39
N GLU A 112 -17.07 -8.46 4.16
CA GLU A 112 -16.05 -7.71 4.90
C GLU A 112 -15.30 -8.56 5.92
N LYS A 113 -16.00 -9.45 6.63
CA LYS A 113 -15.37 -10.37 7.58
C LYS A 113 -14.33 -11.24 6.89
N GLY A 114 -14.66 -11.79 5.72
CA GLY A 114 -13.71 -12.58 4.93
C GLY A 114 -12.46 -11.80 4.56
N ILE A 115 -12.63 -10.54 4.15
CA ILE A 115 -11.51 -9.62 3.83
C ILE A 115 -10.62 -9.43 5.05
N GLN A 116 -11.19 -9.08 6.21
CA GLN A 116 -10.42 -8.84 7.44
C GLN A 116 -9.71 -10.11 7.94
N ASP A 117 -10.36 -11.28 7.87
CA ASP A 117 -9.76 -12.55 8.25
C ASP A 117 -8.57 -12.91 7.34
N PHE A 118 -8.72 -12.75 6.02
CA PHE A 118 -7.64 -13.03 5.07
C PHE A 118 -6.48 -12.03 5.21
N LYS A 119 -6.82 -10.75 5.40
CA LYS A 119 -5.85 -9.67 5.63
C LYS A 119 -4.97 -9.99 6.84
N SER A 120 -5.59 -10.35 7.95
CA SER A 120 -4.91 -10.75 9.18
C SER A 120 -4.02 -11.97 8.95
N TYR A 121 -4.53 -12.97 8.23
CA TYR A 121 -3.79 -14.19 7.91
C TYR A 121 -2.55 -13.91 7.05
N TYR A 122 -2.66 -13.04 6.05
CA TYR A 122 -1.52 -12.61 5.23
C TYR A 122 -0.47 -11.85 6.05
N LEU A 123 -0.90 -10.92 6.92
CA LEU A 123 0.01 -10.14 7.76
C LEU A 123 0.76 -11.00 8.78
N LEU A 124 0.11 -12.04 9.31
CA LEU A 124 0.78 -13.04 10.15
C LEU A 124 1.88 -13.75 9.37
N LYS A 125 1.56 -14.25 8.16
CA LYS A 125 2.55 -14.91 7.30
C LYS A 125 3.75 -13.99 6.96
N ASP A 126 3.49 -12.70 6.72
CA ASP A 126 4.54 -11.71 6.46
C ASP A 126 5.47 -11.56 7.67
N LYS A 127 4.93 -11.43 8.88
CA LYS A 127 5.71 -11.36 10.14
C LYS A 127 6.54 -12.61 10.38
N ASP A 128 5.92 -13.79 10.27
CA ASP A 128 6.62 -15.08 10.47
C ASP A 128 7.82 -15.23 9.51
N SER A 129 7.69 -14.72 8.29
CA SER A 129 8.77 -14.78 7.28
C SER A 129 9.96 -13.85 7.56
N ILE A 130 9.79 -12.88 8.46
CA ILE A 130 10.84 -11.94 8.88
C ILE A 130 11.58 -12.52 10.10
N GLU A 131 10.86 -13.14 11.03
CA GLU A 131 11.43 -13.71 12.25
C GLU A 131 12.25 -14.98 12.00
N ASN A 132 11.93 -15.74 10.94
CA ASN A 132 12.62 -16.97 10.56
C ASN A 132 13.75 -16.75 9.52
N LYS A 133 14.28 -15.53 9.41
CA LYS A 133 15.35 -15.17 8.46
C LYS A 133 16.63 -14.79 9.18
#